data_AF-A0A398B5H0-F1
#
_entry.id   AF-A0A398B5H0-F1
#
_cell.length_a   1.000
_cell.length_b   1.000
_cell.length_c   1.000
_cell.angle_alpha   90.00
_cell.angle_beta   90.00
_cell.angle_gamma   90.00
#
_symmetry.space_group_name_H-M   'P 1'
#
loop_
_entity.id
_entity.type
_entity.pdbx_description
1 polymer ?
#
loop_
_entity_poly.entity_id
_entity_poly.type
_entity_poly.pdbx_seq_one_letter_code
_entity_poly.pdbx_strand_id
1 'polypeptide(L)'
;MKIVFASTPGQEKRICELIRYFYSEVLPMYFTDEDITEFEKHQVLHTNREHFENFSTLRDAFRVITSLQTLISILEEGSFSDRYCNIYWKNVKILSDFGLYFPFEYNQFFDVEPIQQDYISIYSKAGNSILI
;
A
#
# COMPACT_ATOMS: atom_id res chain seq x y z
N MET A 1 12.59 17.73 -27.90
CA MET A 1 12.50 16.29 -27.57
C MET A 1 13.08 16.11 -26.18
N LYS A 2 12.32 15.61 -25.20
CA LYS A 2 12.81 15.37 -23.84
C LYS A 2 13.09 13.87 -23.73
N ILE A 3 14.33 13.47 -23.50
CA ILE A 3 14.69 12.06 -23.32
C ILE A 3 14.09 11.62 -21.98
N VAL A 4 13.22 10.61 -22.01
CA VAL A 4 12.65 9.97 -20.82
C VAL A 4 13.08 8.50 -20.82
N PHE A 5 13.46 8.01 -19.65
CA PHE A 5 13.80 6.60 -19.47
C PHE A 5 12.54 5.83 -19.10
N ALA A 6 12.34 4.66 -19.70
CA ALA A 6 11.25 3.76 -19.33
C ALA A 6 11.40 3.27 -17.88
N SER A 7 10.31 2.81 -17.26
CA SER A 7 10.38 2.04 -16.02
C SER A 7 11.30 0.84 -16.21
N THR A 8 12.02 0.48 -15.14
CA THR A 8 12.79 -0.75 -15.15
C THR A 8 11.98 -1.90 -14.55
N PRO A 9 12.18 -3.15 -14.99
CA PRO A 9 11.53 -4.31 -14.38
C PRO A 9 11.77 -4.41 -12.86
N GLY A 10 12.90 -3.89 -12.36
CA GLY A 10 13.19 -3.82 -10.93
C GLY A 10 12.26 -2.87 -10.18
N GLN A 11 11.87 -1.74 -10.78
CA GLN A 11 10.89 -0.81 -10.18
C GLN A 11 9.50 -1.42 -10.16
N GLU A 12 9.10 -2.10 -11.23
CA GLU A 12 7.81 -2.79 -11.32
C GLU A 12 7.69 -3.88 -10.25
N LYS A 13 8.76 -4.69 -10.12
CA LYS A 13 8.87 -5.68 -9.05
C LYS A 13 8.77 -5.03 -7.66
N ARG A 14 9.43 -3.89 -7.44
CA ARG A 14 9.37 -3.18 -6.16
C ARG A 14 7.95 -2.71 -5.82
N ILE A 15 7.19 -2.23 -6.81
CA ILE A 15 5.77 -1.87 -6.63
C ILE A 15 4.98 -3.09 -6.16
N CYS A 16 5.12 -4.24 -6.84
CA CYS A 16 4.46 -5.48 -6.44
C CYS A 16 4.86 -5.94 -5.02
N GLU A 17 6.13 -5.81 -4.66
CA GLU A 17 6.61 -6.15 -3.32
C GLU A 17 5.98 -5.27 -2.24
N LEU A 18 5.83 -3.96 -2.51
CA LEU A 18 5.20 -3.02 -1.58
C LEU A 18 3.71 -3.28 -1.43
N ILE A 19 3.01 -3.57 -2.52
CA ILE A 19 1.58 -3.95 -2.47
C ILE A 19 1.42 -5.23 -1.66
N ARG A 20 2.23 -6.26 -1.92
CA ARG A 20 2.19 -7.50 -1.14
C ARG A 20 2.47 -7.26 0.34
N TYR A 21 3.44 -6.41 0.66
CA TYR A 21 3.75 -6.01 2.03
C TYR A 21 2.56 -5.29 2.69
N PHE A 22 1.92 -4.39 1.96
CA PHE A 22 0.75 -3.67 2.43
C PHE A 22 -0.38 -4.64 2.81
N TYR A 23 -0.63 -5.66 1.99
CA TYR A 23 -1.62 -6.69 2.27
C TYR A 23 -1.23 -7.63 3.41
N SER A 24 0.06 -7.98 3.56
CA SER A 24 0.48 -8.98 4.56
C SER A 24 0.80 -8.40 5.93
N GLU A 25 1.28 -7.16 5.99
CA GLU A 25 1.74 -6.55 7.25
C GLU A 25 0.88 -5.36 7.66
N VAL A 26 0.43 -4.51 6.73
CA VAL A 26 -0.26 -3.26 7.09
C VAL A 26 -1.76 -3.48 7.27
N LEU A 27 -2.47 -4.03 6.28
CA LEU A 27 -3.91 -4.22 6.35
C LEU A 27 -4.38 -5.06 7.56
N PRO A 28 -3.69 -6.17 7.92
CA PRO A 28 -4.08 -6.98 9.09
C PRO A 28 -4.02 -6.23 10.43
N MET A 29 -3.32 -5.10 10.51
CA MET A 29 -3.31 -4.26 11.72
C MET A 29 -4.63 -3.50 11.92
N TYR A 30 -5.44 -3.36 10.87
CA TYR A 30 -6.59 -2.44 10.83
C TYR A 30 -7.90 -3.10 10.39
N PHE A 31 -7.84 -4.23 9.69
CA PHE A 31 -8.99 -4.85 9.04
C PHE A 31 -9.01 -6.35 9.27
N THR A 32 -10.21 -6.94 9.24
CA THR A 32 -10.41 -8.40 9.36
C THR A 32 -10.05 -9.12 8.07
N ASP A 33 -9.84 -10.44 8.13
CA ASP A 33 -9.59 -11.24 6.93
C ASP A 33 -10.75 -11.15 5.93
N GLU A 34 -12.00 -11.05 6.41
CA GLU A 34 -13.18 -10.84 5.56
C GLU A 34 -13.11 -9.51 4.80
N ASP A 35 -12.73 -8.42 5.48
CA ASP A 35 -12.56 -7.11 4.86
C ASP A 35 -11.44 -7.12 3.81
N ILE A 36 -10.29 -7.73 4.14
CA ILE A 36 -9.14 -7.81 3.24
C ILE A 36 -9.49 -8.63 1.99
N THR A 37 -10.23 -9.74 2.16
CA THR A 37 -10.74 -10.54 1.05
C THR A 37 -11.63 -9.71 0.13
N GLU A 38 -12.46 -8.83 0.70
CA GLU A 38 -13.32 -7.95 -0.08
C GLU A 38 -12.49 -6.90 -0.83
N PHE A 39 -11.44 -6.33 -0.23
CA PHE A 39 -10.53 -5.41 -0.91
C PHE A 39 -9.83 -6.05 -2.12
N GLU A 40 -9.43 -7.33 -2.03
CA GLU A 40 -8.89 -8.06 -3.17
C GLU A 40 -9.91 -8.19 -4.32
N LYS A 41 -11.17 -8.50 -4.00
CA LYS A 41 -12.25 -8.58 -5.01
C LYS A 41 -12.51 -7.22 -5.68
N HIS A 42 -12.44 -6.13 -4.92
CA HIS A 42 -12.57 -4.76 -5.44
C HIS A 42 -11.30 -4.24 -6.11
N GLN A 43 -10.27 -5.08 -6.28
CA GLN A 43 -9.02 -4.73 -6.98
C GLN A 43 -8.28 -3.56 -6.32
N VAL A 44 -8.39 -3.42 -4.99
CA VAL A 44 -7.66 -2.40 -4.24
C VAL A 44 -6.15 -2.63 -4.41
N LEU A 45 -5.42 -1.58 -4.81
CA LEU A 45 -4.00 -1.64 -5.12
C LEU A 45 -3.62 -2.73 -6.15
N HIS A 46 -4.54 -3.18 -7.00
CA HIS A 46 -4.22 -4.17 -8.02
C HIS A 46 -3.34 -3.55 -9.11
N THR A 47 -2.30 -4.27 -9.52
CA THR A 47 -1.46 -3.91 -10.67
C THR A 47 -1.59 -4.98 -11.74
N ASN A 48 -1.95 -4.54 -12.96
CA ASN A 48 -1.93 -5.40 -14.14
C ASN A 48 -0.90 -4.88 -15.17
N ARG A 49 -0.73 -5.58 -16.29
CA ARG A 49 0.21 -5.17 -17.35
C ARG A 49 -0.08 -3.76 -17.90
N GLU A 50 -1.35 -3.39 -18.04
CA GLU A 50 -1.76 -2.05 -18.50
C GLU A 50 -1.38 -0.95 -17.49
N HIS A 51 -1.33 -1.26 -16.19
CA HIS A 51 -0.86 -0.30 -15.18
C HIS A 51 0.65 -0.08 -15.30
N PHE A 52 1.42 -1.13 -15.62
CA PHE A 52 2.86 -0.99 -15.88
C PHE A 52 3.15 -0.19 -17.16
N GLU A 53 2.26 -0.24 -18.16
CA GLU A 53 2.30 0.68 -19.30
C GLU A 53 2.04 2.14 -18.90
N ASN A 54 1.18 2.38 -17.90
CA ASN A 54 0.97 3.72 -17.33
C ASN A 54 2.15 4.20 -16.47
N PHE A 55 2.96 3.29 -15.91
CA PHE A 55 4.24 3.59 -15.26
C PHE A 55 5.35 3.83 -16.30
N SER A 56 4.99 4.44 -17.44
CA SER A 56 5.79 4.56 -18.66
C SER A 56 7.20 5.12 -18.47
N THR A 57 7.49 5.83 -17.37
CA THR A 57 8.82 6.36 -17.09
C THR A 57 9.40 5.92 -15.75
N LEU A 58 10.72 5.90 -15.68
CA LEU A 58 11.50 5.67 -14.46
C LEU A 58 11.07 6.61 -13.33
N ARG A 59 10.71 7.86 -13.66
CA ARG A 59 10.22 8.85 -12.70
C ARG A 59 8.84 8.48 -12.18
N ASP A 60 7.96 8.00 -13.03
CA ASP A 60 6.59 7.66 -12.68
C ASP A 60 6.56 6.44 -11.77
N ALA A 61 7.28 5.38 -12.13
CA ALA A 61 7.45 4.22 -11.27
C ALA A 61 8.06 4.59 -9.90
N PHE A 62 9.04 5.50 -9.87
CA PHE A 62 9.62 5.97 -8.61
C PHE A 62 8.62 6.77 -7.75
N ARG A 63 7.73 7.56 -8.36
CA ARG A 63 6.66 8.26 -7.64
C ARG A 63 5.69 7.28 -6.99
N VAL A 64 5.25 6.26 -7.72
CA VAL A 64 4.38 5.20 -7.19
C VAL A 64 5.05 4.47 -6.02
N ILE A 65 6.32 4.06 -6.18
CA ILE A 65 7.11 3.42 -5.11
C ILE A 65 7.16 4.31 -3.86
N THR A 66 7.51 5.59 -4.04
CA THR A 66 7.65 6.52 -2.92
C THR A 66 6.31 6.74 -2.24
N SER A 67 5.22 6.81 -2.99
CA SER A 67 3.87 6.99 -2.44
C SER A 67 3.42 5.78 -1.64
N LEU A 68 3.59 4.56 -2.15
CA LEU A 68 3.31 3.33 -1.41
C LEU A 68 4.15 3.25 -0.13
N GLN A 69 5.46 3.47 -0.23
CA GLN A 69 6.36 3.44 0.93
C GLN A 69 5.98 4.48 1.99
N THR A 70 5.59 5.69 1.57
CA THR A 70 5.17 6.75 2.50
C THR A 70 3.87 6.37 3.21
N LEU A 71 2.90 5.82 2.49
CA LEU A 71 1.64 5.37 3.10
C LEU A 71 1.90 4.23 4.10
N ILE A 72 2.72 3.24 3.73
CA ILE A 72 3.16 2.18 4.64
C ILE A 72 3.77 2.77 5.91
N SER A 73 4.75 3.68 5.79
CA SER A 73 5.41 4.26 6.96
C SER A 73 4.47 5.07 7.86
N ILE A 74 3.54 5.84 7.29
CA ILE A 74 2.54 6.59 8.08
C ILE A 74 1.64 5.61 8.85
N LEU A 75 1.19 4.55 8.19
CA LEU A 75 0.29 3.57 8.79
C LEU A 75 1.01 2.67 9.80
N GLU A 76 2.29 2.37 9.64
CA GLU A 76 3.04 1.56 10.62
C GLU A 76 3.44 2.36 11.87
N GLU A 77 3.69 3.66 11.72
CA GLU A 77 4.09 4.50 12.86
C GLU A 77 2.95 4.61 13.89
N GLY A 78 1.69 4.51 13.44
CA GLY A 78 0.50 4.64 14.29
C GLY A 78 0.36 6.03 14.93
N SER A 79 1.24 6.99 14.58
CA SER A 79 1.23 8.36 15.08
C SER A 79 0.52 9.23 14.06
N PHE A 80 -0.75 9.54 14.34
CA PHE A 80 -1.58 10.24 13.38
C PHE A 80 -1.69 11.72 13.76
N SER A 81 -0.91 12.56 13.07
CA SER A 81 -0.93 14.02 13.23
C SER A 81 -1.52 14.70 11.99
N ASP A 82 -2.03 15.91 12.14
CA ASP A 82 -2.54 16.72 11.00
C ASP A 82 -1.50 16.87 9.87
N ARG A 83 -0.21 16.86 10.22
CA ARG A 83 0.88 16.88 9.24
C ARG A 83 0.89 15.63 8.39
N TYR A 84 0.67 14.46 8.98
CA TYR A 84 0.63 13.19 8.26
C TYR A 84 -0.65 13.03 7.44
N CYS A 85 -1.78 13.62 7.85
CA CYS A 85 -3.01 13.66 7.05
C CYS A 85 -2.78 14.25 5.65
N ASN A 86 -2.12 15.41 5.57
CA ASN A 86 -1.82 16.05 4.29
C ASN A 86 -0.87 15.21 3.42
N ILE A 87 0.11 14.56 4.04
CA ILE A 87 1.07 13.70 3.34
C ILE A 87 0.36 12.44 2.83
N TYR A 88 -0.54 11.86 3.62
CA TYR A 88 -1.36 10.71 3.25
C TYR A 88 -2.17 11.02 2.00
N TRP A 89 -3.01 12.05 2.04
CA TRP A 89 -3.89 12.40 0.90
C TRP A 89 -3.12 12.75 -0.37
N LYS A 90 -1.96 13.41 -0.23
CA LYS A 90 -1.07 13.66 -1.37
C LYS A 90 -0.62 12.35 -2.03
N ASN A 91 -0.26 11.34 -1.24
CA ASN A 91 0.20 10.06 -1.77
C ASN A 91 -0.94 9.21 -2.30
N VAL A 92 -2.12 9.21 -1.67
CA VAL A 92 -3.34 8.59 -2.21
C VAL A 92 -3.68 9.16 -3.59
N LYS A 93 -3.63 10.49 -3.73
CA LYS A 93 -3.85 11.15 -5.02
C LYS A 93 -2.84 10.72 -6.08
N ILE A 94 -1.55 10.61 -5.72
CA ILE A 94 -0.51 10.13 -6.66
C ILE A 94 -0.84 8.71 -7.13
N LEU A 95 -1.24 7.81 -6.23
CA LEU A 95 -1.64 6.45 -6.62
C LEU A 95 -2.82 6.46 -7.58
N SER A 96 -3.86 7.26 -7.29
CA SER A 96 -5.03 7.41 -8.15
C SER A 96 -4.68 8.00 -9.52
N ASP A 97 -3.78 8.98 -9.59
CA ASP A 97 -3.31 9.57 -10.86
C ASP A 97 -2.64 8.52 -11.76
N PHE A 98 -2.10 7.46 -11.16
CA PHE A 98 -1.47 6.33 -11.86
C PHE A 98 -2.39 5.11 -12.00
N GLY A 99 -3.70 5.26 -11.71
CA GLY A 99 -4.71 4.22 -11.88
C GLY A 99 -4.80 3.21 -10.73
N LEU A 100 -4.03 3.39 -9.65
CA LEU A 100 -4.10 2.52 -8.49
C LEU A 100 -5.25 2.94 -7.58
N TYR A 101 -6.24 2.06 -7.45
CA TYR A 101 -7.38 2.28 -6.57
C TYR A 101 -7.00 2.09 -5.11
N PHE A 102 -7.22 3.12 -4.29
CA PHE A 102 -6.93 3.12 -2.86
C PHE A 102 -8.07 3.80 -2.10
N PRO A 103 -9.10 3.04 -1.66
CA PRO A 103 -10.34 3.58 -1.12
C PRO A 103 -10.34 3.68 0.41
N PHE A 104 -9.20 4.05 0.99
CA PHE A 104 -9.09 4.16 2.43
C PHE A 104 -9.11 5.62 2.86
N GLU A 105 -9.97 5.91 3.82
CA GLU A 105 -10.04 7.20 4.49
C GLU A 105 -9.00 7.24 5.60
N TYR A 106 -8.35 8.40 5.78
CA TYR A 106 -7.32 8.56 6.81
C TYR A 106 -7.82 8.18 8.21
N ASN A 107 -9.08 8.50 8.52
CA ASN A 107 -9.70 8.24 9.83
C ASN A 107 -9.97 6.76 10.11
N GLN A 108 -10.03 5.90 9.09
CA GLN A 108 -10.26 4.45 9.29
C GLN A 108 -9.13 3.78 10.09
N PHE A 109 -7.97 4.42 10.17
CA PHE A 109 -6.79 3.90 10.86
C PHE A 109 -6.64 4.41 12.30
N PHE A 110 -7.50 5.33 12.77
CA PHE A 110 -7.38 5.97 14.09
C PHE A 110 -8.13 5.26 15.21
N ASP A 111 -9.30 4.70 14.90
CA ASP A 111 -10.25 4.19 15.90
C ASP A 111 -10.28 2.66 15.98
N VAL A 112 -9.31 1.99 15.35
CA VAL A 112 -9.22 0.53 15.43
C VAL A 112 -8.59 0.20 16.78
N GLU A 113 -9.41 -0.23 17.75
CA GLU A 113 -8.85 -1.01 18.86
C GLU A 113 -8.07 -2.17 18.23
N PRO A 114 -6.82 -2.40 18.62
CA PRO A 114 -6.01 -3.45 18.01
C PRO A 114 -6.83 -4.74 18.04
N ILE A 115 -7.10 -5.29 16.84
CA ILE A 115 -7.73 -6.59 16.71
C ILE A 115 -6.94 -7.50 17.64
N GLN A 116 -7.64 -8.05 18.64
CA GLN A 116 -7.08 -8.63 19.86
C GLN A 116 -5.76 -9.36 19.59
N GLN A 117 -4.75 -9.20 20.46
CA GLN A 117 -3.39 -9.77 20.32
C GLN A 117 -3.33 -11.29 19.99
N ASP A 118 -4.45 -12.01 20.08
CA ASP A 118 -4.60 -13.43 19.75
C ASP A 118 -5.14 -13.71 18.32
N TYR A 119 -5.49 -12.70 17.52
CA TYR A 119 -5.93 -12.88 16.13
C TYR A 119 -4.74 -12.87 15.17
N ILE A 120 -4.46 -14.04 14.58
CA ILE A 120 -3.47 -14.18 13.52
C ILE A 120 -4.23 -14.21 12.19
N SER A 121 -4.10 -13.12 11.42
CA SER A 121 -4.67 -13.01 10.07
C SER A 121 -4.04 -14.03 9.12
N ILE A 122 -4.85 -14.61 8.24
CA ILE A 122 -4.36 -15.49 7.16
C ILE A 122 -3.47 -14.76 6.14
N TYR A 123 -3.57 -13.42 6.11
CA TYR A 123 -2.74 -12.56 5.26
C TYR A 123 -1.37 -12.30 5.87
N SER A 124 -1.24 -12.39 7.20
CA SER A 124 0.04 -12.25 7.87
C SER A 124 1.00 -13.36 7.46
N LYS A 125 2.28 -13.00 7.22
CA LYS A 125 3.31 -14.00 6.93
C LYS A 125 3.42 -15.00 8.07
N ALA A 126 3.67 -16.26 7.71
CA ALA A 126 3.93 -17.34 8.65
C ALA A 126 5.01 -16.91 9.69
N GLY A 127 4.57 -16.72 10.93
CA GLY A 127 5.36 -16.25 12.05
C GLY A 127 6.29 -17.32 12.60
N ASN A 128 7.28 -17.76 11.81
CA ASN A 128 8.47 -18.43 12.38
C ASN A 128 9.26 -17.49 13.31
N SER A 129 8.83 -16.24 13.47
CA SER A 129 9.28 -15.22 14.41
C SER A 129 8.48 -15.16 15.72
N ILE A 130 7.36 -15.92 15.87
CA ILE A 130 6.52 -15.95 17.08
C ILE A 130 6.93 -17.10 18.03
N LEU A 131 7.78 -18.01 17.55
CA LEU A 131 8.36 -19.08 18.37
C LEU A 131 9.59 -18.55 19.11
N ILE A 132 9.41 -18.04 20.33
CA ILE A 132 10.47 -17.92 21.35
C ILE A 132 10.28 -19.05 22.35
#